data_AF-U2FV12-F1
#
_entry.id   AF-U2FV12-F1
#
_cell.length_a   1.000
_cell.length_b   1.000
_cell.length_c   1.000
_cell.angle_alpha   90.00
_cell.angle_beta   90.00
_cell.angle_gamma   90.00
#
_symmetry.space_group_name_H-M   'P 1'
#
loop_
_entity.id
_entity.type
_entity.pdbx_description
1 polymer ?
#
loop_
_entity_poly.entity_id
_entity_poly.type
_entity_poly.pdbx_seq_one_letter_code
_entity_poly.pdbx_strand_id
1 'polypeptide(L)'
;MTRRHALALFLAKRALRIFPVYYLLLAALAIAHALFYQRGVNLGLAWHAVFLSNYWIGVVKDGWPGSTSHFWSLAVEQQFYLIAPLALLAVPAARHVALGIAAVVLCALAHLALYLCDASPVLIYAFSPWNFALIALGGVGAMALARRGAAAVRRVPPGWLGAAGVVFFLVLPACTALPDTIAGLADLGLSASLGALLLWIVSEPEHPVVALLDWAPLVYLGTISYGFYLFHNLIPTRFGVLPAHFAHGAIPEIVRETLPEMLQFALAVLLAHLSWRYLEKRLLDFKKPVAAMLARRFVAQPGTSAR
;
A
#
# COMPACT_ATOMS: atom_id res chain seq x y z
N MET A 1 23.12 -1.38 18.44
CA MET A 1 22.91 -1.49 16.97
C MET A 1 23.36 -0.19 16.33
N THR A 2 24.29 -0.20 15.36
CA THR A 2 24.70 1.04 14.67
C THR A 2 23.59 1.51 13.73
N ARG A 3 23.52 2.82 13.44
CA ARG A 3 22.56 3.41 12.48
C ARG A 3 22.62 2.71 11.11
N ARG A 4 23.83 2.39 10.64
CA ARG A 4 24.08 1.67 9.39
C ARG A 4 23.53 0.24 9.42
N HIS A 5 23.71 -0.48 10.52
CA HIS A 5 23.15 -1.82 10.68
C HIS A 5 21.61 -1.79 10.66
N ALA A 6 21.00 -0.82 11.36
CA ALA A 6 19.55 -0.67 11.39
C ALA A 6 18.96 -0.41 10.00
N LEU A 7 19.57 0.50 9.24
CA LEU A 7 19.17 0.81 7.87
C LEU A 7 19.30 -0.41 6.94
N ALA A 8 20.45 -1.09 6.97
CA ALA A 8 20.68 -2.28 6.15
C ALA A 8 19.69 -3.40 6.47
N LEU A 9 19.40 -3.63 7.76
CA LEU A 9 18.43 -4.64 8.19
C LEU A 9 17.01 -4.27 7.75
N PHE A 10 16.64 -3.00 7.86
CA PHE A 10 15.34 -2.50 7.39
C PHE A 10 15.17 -2.74 5.88
N LEU A 11 16.12 -2.26 5.07
CA LEU A 11 16.06 -2.38 3.61
C LEU A 11 16.07 -3.85 3.18
N ALA A 12 16.93 -4.69 3.76
CA ALA A 12 17.00 -6.11 3.41
C ALA A 12 15.70 -6.86 3.71
N LYS A 13 15.05 -6.60 4.85
CA LYS A 13 13.76 -7.23 5.21
C LYS A 13 12.63 -6.85 4.26
N ARG A 14 12.62 -5.61 3.75
CA ARG A 14 11.63 -5.11 2.79
C ARG A 14 11.90 -5.62 1.38
N ALA A 15 13.15 -5.55 0.94
CA ALA A 15 13.58 -6.08 -0.36
C ALA A 15 13.23 -7.57 -0.50
N LEU A 16 13.55 -8.41 0.49
CA LEU A 16 13.22 -9.84 0.46
C LEU A 16 11.71 -10.14 0.40
N ARG A 17 10.88 -9.24 0.92
CA ARG A 17 9.41 -9.39 0.86
C ARG A 17 8.87 -8.99 -0.51
N ILE A 18 9.39 -7.90 -1.08
CA ILE A 18 8.75 -7.23 -2.22
C ILE A 18 9.41 -7.65 -3.54
N PHE A 19 10.73 -7.46 -3.65
CA PHE A 19 11.45 -7.50 -4.92
C PHE A 19 11.34 -8.83 -5.66
N PRO A 20 11.54 -10.01 -5.03
CA PRO A 20 11.60 -11.24 -5.81
C PRO A 20 10.31 -11.51 -6.58
N VAL A 21 9.16 -11.44 -5.89
CA VAL A 21 7.86 -11.75 -6.52
C VAL A 21 7.43 -10.62 -7.44
N TYR A 22 7.72 -9.36 -7.07
CA TYR A 22 7.42 -8.21 -7.92
C TYR A 22 8.15 -8.26 -9.26
N TYR A 23 9.47 -8.50 -9.25
CA TYR A 23 10.25 -8.55 -10.48
C TYR A 23 10.00 -9.81 -11.30
N LEU A 24 9.71 -10.95 -10.66
CA LEU A 24 9.25 -12.15 -11.38
C LEU A 24 7.94 -11.89 -12.10
N LEU A 25 6.99 -11.24 -11.44
CA LEU A 25 5.73 -10.82 -12.06
C LEU A 25 5.97 -9.84 -13.21
N LEU A 26 6.80 -8.83 -13.01
CA LEU A 26 7.08 -7.82 -14.02
C LEU A 26 7.77 -8.43 -15.25
N ALA A 27 8.67 -9.40 -15.04
CA ALA A 27 9.29 -10.16 -16.13
C ALA A 27 8.26 -11.03 -16.87
N ALA A 28 7.41 -11.74 -16.14
CA ALA A 28 6.32 -12.53 -16.74
C ALA A 28 5.36 -11.64 -17.54
N LEU A 29 5.01 -10.46 -17.02
CA LEU A 29 4.18 -9.47 -17.69
C LEU A 29 4.87 -8.93 -18.94
N ALA A 30 6.17 -8.64 -18.89
CA ALA A 30 6.95 -8.19 -20.04
C ALA A 30 6.97 -9.24 -21.16
N ILE A 31 7.19 -10.52 -20.80
CA ILE A 31 7.15 -11.64 -21.75
C ILE A 31 5.75 -11.79 -22.34
N ALA A 32 4.71 -11.83 -21.49
CA ALA A 32 3.33 -11.94 -21.95
C ALA A 32 2.97 -10.78 -22.88
N HIS A 33 3.36 -9.55 -22.53
CA HIS A 33 3.10 -8.35 -23.33
C HIS A 33 3.79 -8.38 -24.69
N ALA A 34 5.03 -8.86 -24.75
CA ALA A 34 5.77 -9.04 -26.01
C ALA A 34 5.13 -10.10 -26.92
N LEU A 35 4.56 -11.17 -26.33
CA LEU A 35 4.03 -12.31 -27.10
C LEU A 35 2.56 -12.14 -27.51
N PHE A 36 1.66 -11.79 -26.58
CA PHE A 36 0.20 -11.85 -26.82
C PHE A 36 -0.65 -10.87 -26.00
N TYR A 37 -0.21 -10.41 -24.83
CA TYR A 37 -1.03 -9.66 -23.89
C TYR A 37 -1.03 -8.15 -24.16
N GLN A 38 -2.20 -7.56 -24.42
CA GLN A 38 -2.36 -6.10 -24.62
C GLN A 38 -1.34 -5.48 -25.59
N ARG A 39 -1.04 -6.18 -26.70
CA ARG A 39 -0.07 -5.71 -27.71
C ARG A 39 -0.49 -4.33 -28.26
N GLY A 40 0.47 -3.43 -28.40
CA GLY A 40 0.25 -2.06 -28.90
C GLY A 40 -0.15 -1.04 -27.84
N VAL A 41 -0.27 -1.43 -26.57
CA VAL A 41 -0.54 -0.51 -25.45
C VAL A 41 0.76 -0.26 -24.66
N ASN A 42 1.08 0.98 -24.37
CA ASN A 42 2.19 1.29 -23.46
C ASN A 42 1.78 1.03 -22.01
N LEU A 43 2.25 -0.09 -21.45
CA LEU A 43 2.01 -0.49 -20.06
C LEU A 43 2.98 0.14 -19.06
N GLY A 44 3.93 0.98 -19.48
CA GLY A 44 4.84 1.69 -18.57
C GLY A 44 5.81 0.79 -17.80
N LEU A 45 6.12 -0.41 -18.31
CA LEU A 45 6.93 -1.42 -17.63
C LEU A 45 8.27 -0.88 -17.10
N ALA A 46 8.92 0.02 -17.84
CA ALA A 46 10.16 0.66 -17.40
C ALA A 46 9.96 1.50 -16.13
N TRP A 47 8.87 2.26 -16.04
CA TRP A 47 8.52 3.06 -14.87
C TRP A 47 8.17 2.19 -13.66
N HIS A 48 7.48 1.07 -13.90
CA HIS A 48 7.21 0.07 -12.88
C HIS A 48 8.50 -0.55 -12.34
N ALA A 49 9.43 -0.91 -13.22
CA ALA A 49 10.71 -1.52 -12.85
C ALA A 49 11.55 -0.66 -11.89
N VAL A 50 11.43 0.68 -11.98
CA VAL A 50 12.18 1.62 -11.14
C VAL A 50 11.34 2.25 -10.03
N PHE A 51 10.15 1.72 -9.77
CA PHE A 51 9.21 2.25 -8.76
C PHE A 51 8.86 3.74 -8.97
N LEU A 52 8.59 4.13 -10.21
CA LEU A 52 8.10 5.45 -10.61
C LEU A 52 6.70 5.37 -11.25
N SER A 53 5.94 4.31 -10.95
CA SER A 53 4.59 4.07 -11.47
C SER A 53 3.64 5.25 -11.20
N ASN A 54 3.67 5.83 -10.01
CA ASN A 54 2.85 6.98 -9.64
C ASN A 54 3.18 8.23 -10.46
N TYR A 55 4.46 8.52 -10.69
CA TYR A 55 4.89 9.63 -11.56
C TYR A 55 4.48 9.39 -13.01
N TRP A 56 4.67 8.17 -13.51
CA TRP A 56 4.24 7.83 -14.86
C TRP A 56 2.73 8.01 -15.03
N ILE A 57 1.92 7.46 -14.12
CA ILE A 57 0.46 7.52 -14.19
C ILE A 57 -0.07 8.94 -14.01
N GLY A 58 0.45 9.69 -13.04
CA GLY A 58 -0.06 11.01 -12.68
C GLY A 58 0.53 12.18 -13.48
N VAL A 59 1.71 12.02 -14.10
CA VAL A 59 2.41 13.14 -14.74
C VAL A 59 2.74 12.87 -16.22
N VAL A 60 3.27 11.69 -16.54
CA VAL A 60 3.74 11.41 -17.91
C VAL A 60 2.61 10.93 -18.81
N LYS A 61 1.81 9.98 -18.32
CA LYS A 61 0.67 9.40 -19.01
C LYS A 61 -0.61 10.19 -18.76
N ASP A 62 -0.72 10.79 -17.57
CA ASP A 62 -1.92 11.45 -17.07
C ASP A 62 -3.19 10.61 -17.26
N GLY A 63 -3.14 9.35 -16.81
CA GLY A 63 -4.21 8.40 -17.06
C GLY A 63 -3.94 6.98 -16.57
N TRP A 64 -5.02 6.25 -16.30
CA TRP A 64 -4.94 4.88 -15.80
C TRP A 64 -4.51 3.87 -16.89
N PRO A 65 -3.45 3.08 -16.68
CA PRO A 65 -2.95 2.09 -17.64
C PRO A 65 -3.69 0.75 -17.57
N GLY A 66 -4.89 0.71 -16.98
CA GLY A 66 -5.69 -0.51 -16.86
C GLY A 66 -5.03 -1.52 -15.93
N SER A 67 -4.52 -2.62 -16.50
CA SER A 67 -4.02 -3.80 -15.77
C SER A 67 -2.81 -3.52 -14.87
N THR A 68 -2.01 -2.49 -15.17
CA THR A 68 -0.85 -2.09 -14.37
C THR A 68 -1.10 -0.92 -13.44
N SER A 69 -2.37 -0.47 -13.34
CA SER A 69 -2.72 0.74 -12.59
C SER A 69 -2.28 0.64 -11.13
N HIS A 70 -2.55 -0.48 -10.46
CA HIS A 70 -2.30 -0.63 -9.01
C HIS A 70 -0.85 -0.41 -8.60
N PHE A 71 0.13 -0.60 -9.49
CA PHE A 71 1.55 -0.43 -9.16
C PHE A 71 1.95 0.98 -8.69
N TRP A 72 1.09 1.99 -8.87
CA TRP A 72 1.30 3.33 -8.32
C TRP A 72 1.51 3.32 -6.80
N SER A 73 0.70 2.56 -6.06
CA SER A 73 0.73 2.58 -4.59
C SER A 73 1.96 1.85 -4.05
N LEU A 74 2.40 0.77 -4.71
CA LEU A 74 3.65 0.08 -4.38
C LEU A 74 4.88 0.96 -4.67
N ALA A 75 4.84 1.77 -5.73
CA ALA A 75 5.90 2.74 -6.02
C ALA A 75 6.01 3.79 -4.90
N VAL A 76 4.88 4.36 -4.45
CA VAL A 76 4.85 5.26 -3.29
C VAL A 76 5.43 4.59 -2.04
N GLU A 77 5.06 3.34 -1.77
CA GLU A 77 5.60 2.57 -0.63
C GLU A 77 7.13 2.44 -0.70
N GLN A 78 7.70 2.13 -1.87
CA GLN A 78 9.16 2.04 -2.02
C GLN A 78 9.86 3.39 -1.87
N GLN A 79 9.28 4.45 -2.43
CA GLN A 79 9.79 5.81 -2.28
C GLN A 79 9.78 6.22 -0.80
N PHE A 80 8.73 5.87 -0.05
CA PHE A 80 8.66 6.10 1.40
C PHE A 80 9.74 5.31 2.14
N TYR A 81 9.97 4.05 1.80
CA TYR A 81 11.03 3.22 2.40
C TYR A 81 12.44 3.73 2.12
N LEU A 82 12.64 4.51 1.06
CA LEU A 82 13.90 5.18 0.80
C LEU A 82 14.03 6.47 1.62
N ILE A 83 13.00 7.33 1.59
CA ILE A 83 13.05 8.68 2.16
C ILE A 83 12.94 8.66 3.69
N ALA A 84 11.95 7.95 4.24
CA ALA A 84 11.63 8.03 5.67
C ALA A 84 12.79 7.58 6.58
N PRO A 85 13.50 6.46 6.33
CA PRO A 85 14.64 6.08 7.16
C PRO A 85 15.77 7.11 7.11
N LEU A 86 16.07 7.68 5.94
CA LEU A 86 17.12 8.69 5.81
C LEU A 86 16.76 9.98 6.58
N ALA A 87 15.51 10.42 6.46
CA ALA A 87 15.00 11.58 7.20
C ALA A 87 15.03 11.37 8.72
N LEU A 88 14.64 10.18 9.20
CA LEU A 88 14.72 9.82 10.62
C LEU A 88 16.17 9.71 11.13
N LEU A 89 17.11 9.27 10.30
CA LEU A 89 18.52 9.20 10.66
C LEU A 89 19.22 10.57 10.69
N ALA A 90 18.67 11.55 9.96
CA ALA A 90 19.20 12.91 9.88
C ALA A 90 18.89 13.75 11.13
N VAL A 91 17.86 13.40 11.91
CA VAL A 91 17.45 14.15 13.10
C VAL A 91 17.55 13.30 14.39
N PRO A 92 17.70 13.92 15.57
CA PRO A 92 17.64 13.21 16.84
C PRO A 92 16.29 12.51 17.04
N ALA A 93 16.30 11.34 17.70
CA ALA A 93 15.08 10.55 17.94
C ALA A 93 13.98 11.32 18.68
N ALA A 94 14.36 12.27 19.53
CA ALA A 94 13.41 13.14 20.22
C ALA A 94 12.51 13.95 19.25
N ARG A 95 13.00 14.24 18.05
CA ARG A 95 12.32 15.03 17.01
C ARG A 95 11.58 14.18 15.97
N HIS A 96 11.61 12.85 16.03
CA HIS A 96 10.95 11.98 15.03
C HIS A 96 9.44 12.24 14.90
N VAL A 97 8.75 12.41 16.03
CA VAL A 97 7.31 12.73 16.03
C VAL A 97 7.06 14.11 15.41
N ALA A 98 7.86 15.13 15.77
CA ALA A 98 7.72 16.48 15.23
C ALA A 98 8.01 16.51 13.71
N LEU A 99 9.03 15.78 13.25
CA LEU A 99 9.34 15.62 11.84
C LEU A 99 8.18 14.97 11.08
N GLY A 100 7.60 13.90 11.63
CA GLY A 100 6.45 13.24 11.01
C GLY A 100 5.20 14.13 10.95
N ILE A 101 4.91 14.89 12.01
CA ILE A 101 3.81 15.87 12.00
C ILE A 101 4.06 16.95 10.96
N ALA A 102 5.27 17.50 10.90
CA ALA A 102 5.63 18.49 9.88
C ALA A 102 5.47 17.92 8.46
N ALA A 103 5.91 16.69 8.22
CA ALA A 103 5.74 16.01 6.93
C ALA A 103 4.26 15.84 6.57
N VAL A 104 3.41 15.41 7.51
CA VAL A 104 1.96 15.27 7.29
C VAL A 104 1.33 16.61 6.94
N VAL A 105 1.62 17.67 7.71
CA VAL A 105 1.08 19.01 7.45
C VAL A 105 1.52 19.53 6.08
N LEU A 106 2.82 19.45 5.76
CA LEU A 106 3.34 19.92 4.47
C LEU A 106 2.72 19.15 3.29
N CYS A 107 2.57 17.83 3.42
CA CYS A 107 1.95 17.01 2.38
C CYS A 107 0.44 17.27 2.26
N ALA A 108 -0.26 17.56 3.36
CA ALA A 108 -1.67 17.98 3.33
C ALA A 108 -1.82 19.28 2.56
N LEU A 109 -0.98 20.28 2.86
CA LEU A 109 -0.99 21.57 2.16
C LEU A 109 -0.68 21.40 0.67
N ALA A 110 0.33 20.59 0.33
CA ALA A 110 0.66 20.30 -1.05
C ALA A 110 -0.49 19.60 -1.79
N HIS A 111 -1.19 18.68 -1.13
CA HIS A 111 -2.34 17.99 -1.70
C HIS A 111 -3.52 18.92 -1.93
N LEU A 112 -3.85 19.78 -0.95
CA LEU A 112 -4.89 20.80 -1.13
C LEU A 112 -4.52 21.78 -2.24
N ALA A 113 -3.23 22.13 -2.38
CA ALA A 113 -2.76 22.98 -3.47
C ALA A 113 -3.00 22.34 -4.85
N LEU A 114 -2.93 21.01 -4.99
CA LEU A 114 -3.26 20.33 -6.25
C LEU A 114 -4.72 20.55 -6.66
N TYR A 115 -5.66 20.50 -5.70
CA TYR A 115 -7.06 20.84 -5.95
C TYR A 115 -7.23 22.31 -6.31
N LEU A 116 -6.54 23.23 -5.62
CA LEU A 116 -6.63 24.66 -5.90
C LEU A 116 -6.04 25.06 -7.26
N CYS A 117 -5.12 24.25 -7.80
CA CYS A 117 -4.51 24.44 -9.11
C CYS A 117 -5.21 23.66 -10.23
N ASP A 118 -6.39 23.07 -9.97
CA ASP A 118 -7.15 22.27 -10.95
C ASP A 118 -6.31 21.15 -11.58
N ALA A 119 -5.48 20.49 -10.76
CA ALA A 119 -4.67 19.37 -11.21
C ALA A 119 -5.58 18.18 -11.57
N SER A 120 -5.14 17.36 -12.53
CA SER A 120 -5.94 16.23 -12.99
C SER A 120 -6.28 15.26 -11.82
N PRO A 121 -7.47 14.64 -11.82
CA PRO A 121 -7.85 13.70 -10.76
C PRO A 121 -6.87 12.52 -10.62
N VAL A 122 -6.26 12.08 -11.72
CA VAL A 122 -5.28 10.99 -11.72
C VAL A 122 -3.98 11.42 -11.05
N LEU A 123 -3.53 12.65 -11.29
CA LEU A 123 -2.36 13.23 -10.62
C LEU A 123 -2.62 13.34 -9.12
N ILE A 124 -3.76 13.92 -8.74
CA ILE A 124 -4.17 14.06 -7.33
C ILE A 124 -4.21 12.70 -6.65
N TYR A 125 -4.80 11.70 -7.28
CA TYR A 125 -4.96 10.38 -6.67
C TYR A 125 -3.62 9.61 -6.58
N ALA A 126 -2.88 9.49 -7.69
CA ALA A 126 -1.72 8.60 -7.75
C ALA A 126 -0.40 9.27 -7.31
N PHE A 127 -0.21 10.55 -7.63
CA PHE A 127 1.07 11.25 -7.45
C PHE A 127 1.09 12.21 -6.26
N SER A 128 -0.05 12.50 -5.64
CA SER A 128 -0.09 13.41 -4.50
C SER A 128 0.88 13.01 -3.38
N PRO A 129 1.62 13.98 -2.79
CA PRO A 129 2.40 13.77 -1.57
C PRO A 129 1.58 13.24 -0.39
N TRP A 130 0.25 13.40 -0.43
CA TRP A 130 -0.65 12.85 0.58
C TRP A 130 -0.52 11.35 0.78
N ASN A 131 -0.21 10.61 -0.29
CA ASN A 131 0.02 9.17 -0.21
C ASN A 131 1.22 8.81 0.70
N PHE A 132 2.24 9.67 0.77
CA PHE A 132 3.34 9.53 1.75
C PHE A 132 2.89 9.90 3.17
N ALA A 133 2.07 10.94 3.29
CA ALA A 133 1.55 11.41 4.57
C ALA A 133 0.68 10.37 5.27
N LEU A 134 -0.11 9.58 4.52
CA LEU A 134 -0.89 8.47 5.05
C LEU A 134 -0.02 7.46 5.81
N ILE A 135 1.10 7.05 5.21
CA ILE A 135 2.06 6.12 5.83
C ILE A 135 2.74 6.81 7.03
N ALA A 136 3.12 8.09 6.88
CA ALA A 136 3.71 8.87 7.94
C ALA A 136 2.78 9.04 9.14
N LEU A 137 1.47 9.22 8.93
CA LEU A 137 0.45 9.38 9.95
C LEU A 137 0.36 8.13 10.83
N GLY A 138 0.35 6.94 10.22
CA GLY A 138 0.45 5.67 10.95
C GLY A 138 1.75 5.55 11.76
N GLY A 139 2.88 5.93 11.18
CA GLY A 139 4.18 5.93 11.86
C GLY A 139 4.26 6.90 13.04
N VAL A 140 3.73 8.12 12.88
CA VAL A 140 3.61 9.14 13.94
C VAL A 140 2.73 8.63 15.07
N GLY A 141 1.57 8.06 14.73
CA GLY A 141 0.67 7.45 15.69
C GLY A 141 1.34 6.36 16.52
N ALA A 142 2.03 5.42 15.86
CA ALA A 142 2.79 4.36 16.52
C ALA A 142 3.90 4.90 17.43
N MET A 143 4.67 5.88 16.97
CA MET A 143 5.72 6.52 17.78
C MET A 143 5.15 7.28 18.98
N ALA A 144 4.03 7.98 18.81
CA ALA A 144 3.37 8.70 19.88
C ALA A 144 2.86 7.73 20.96
N LEU A 145 2.26 6.62 20.54
CA LEU A 145 1.81 5.55 21.42
C LEU A 145 2.98 4.93 22.21
N ALA A 146 4.07 4.60 21.51
CA ALA A 146 5.27 4.03 22.12
C ALA A 146 5.92 4.96 23.15
N ARG A 147 5.87 6.29 22.95
CA ARG A 147 6.46 7.28 23.88
C ARG A 147 5.59 7.56 25.10
N ARG A 148 4.26 7.48 24.97
CA ARG A 148 3.31 7.87 26.02
C ARG A 148 2.69 6.69 26.76
N GLY A 149 2.90 5.45 26.29
CA GLY A 149 2.41 4.23 26.93
C GLY A 149 0.89 4.23 27.12
N ALA A 150 0.42 3.59 28.20
CA ALA A 150 -1.00 3.46 28.52
C ALA A 150 -1.76 4.81 28.65
N ALA A 151 -1.06 5.91 28.96
CA ALA A 151 -1.68 7.23 29.05
C ALA A 151 -2.10 7.79 27.67
N ALA A 152 -1.45 7.37 26.57
CA ALA A 152 -1.91 7.71 25.23
C ALA A 152 -3.13 6.89 24.80
N VAL A 153 -3.17 5.60 25.17
CA VAL A 153 -4.31 4.70 24.88
C VAL A 153 -5.62 5.27 25.41
N ARG A 154 -5.63 5.77 26.65
CA ARG A 154 -6.82 6.37 27.29
C ARG A 154 -7.40 7.61 26.58
N ARG A 155 -6.68 8.18 25.61
CA ARG A 155 -7.12 9.37 24.85
C ARG A 155 -7.55 9.04 23.43
N VAL A 156 -7.47 7.77 23.02
CA VAL A 156 -7.91 7.34 21.70
C VAL A 156 -9.44 7.31 21.70
N PRO A 157 -10.11 7.99 20.73
CA PRO A 157 -11.56 7.96 20.65
C PRO A 157 -12.05 6.53 20.36
N PRO A 158 -13.30 6.20 20.73
CA PRO A 158 -13.86 4.89 20.43
C PRO A 158 -13.89 4.65 18.91
N GLY A 159 -13.61 3.40 18.51
CA GLY A 159 -13.43 3.02 17.09
C GLY A 159 -14.63 3.33 16.20
N TRP A 160 -15.85 3.35 16.75
CA TRP A 160 -17.05 3.68 15.98
C TRP A 160 -17.02 5.12 15.43
N LEU A 161 -16.35 6.07 16.10
CA LEU A 161 -16.19 7.42 15.56
C LEU A 161 -15.28 7.42 14.33
N GLY A 162 -14.18 6.67 14.38
CA GLY A 162 -13.31 6.45 13.23
C GLY A 162 -14.05 5.75 12.08
N ALA A 163 -14.79 4.68 12.39
CA ALA A 163 -15.58 3.96 11.40
C ALA A 163 -16.69 4.81 10.78
N ALA A 164 -17.41 5.60 11.58
CA ALA A 164 -18.44 6.52 11.10
C ALA A 164 -17.84 7.60 10.20
N GLY A 165 -16.66 8.15 10.56
CA GLY A 165 -15.93 9.09 9.71
C GLY A 165 -15.52 8.46 8.37
N VAL A 166 -15.02 7.22 8.38
CA VAL A 166 -14.69 6.49 7.15
C VAL A 166 -15.92 6.34 6.25
N VAL A 167 -17.05 5.87 6.80
CA VAL A 167 -18.30 5.72 6.05
C VAL A 167 -18.77 7.07 5.50
N PHE A 168 -18.78 8.11 6.33
CA PHE A 168 -19.20 9.45 5.94
C PHE A 168 -18.39 9.98 4.74
N PHE A 169 -17.06 9.97 4.83
CA PHE A 169 -16.22 10.51 3.75
C PHE A 169 -16.17 9.62 2.50
N LEU A 170 -16.42 8.31 2.62
CA LEU A 170 -16.55 7.43 1.45
C LEU A 170 -17.86 7.66 0.68
N VAL A 171 -18.96 7.91 1.39
CA VAL A 171 -20.28 8.10 0.77
C VAL A 171 -20.48 9.54 0.28
N LEU A 172 -19.81 10.51 0.88
CA LEU A 172 -19.98 11.94 0.57
C LEU A 172 -19.91 12.26 -0.95
N PRO A 173 -18.90 11.80 -1.72
CA PRO A 173 -18.83 12.10 -3.16
C PRO A 173 -19.95 11.47 -3.99
N ALA A 174 -20.57 10.39 -3.51
CA ALA A 174 -21.69 9.74 -4.19
C ALA A 174 -23.02 10.47 -3.95
N CYS A 175 -23.12 11.23 -2.87
CA CYS A 175 -24.34 11.95 -2.51
C CYS A 175 -24.37 13.39 -3.02
N THR A 176 -23.21 14.02 -3.23
CA THR A 176 -23.13 15.43 -3.61
C THR A 176 -21.97 15.70 -4.56
N ALA A 177 -22.18 16.62 -5.51
CA ALA A 177 -21.09 17.20 -6.28
C ALA A 177 -20.29 18.13 -5.35
N LEU A 178 -19.10 17.69 -4.96
CA LEU A 178 -18.22 18.46 -4.09
C LEU A 178 -17.40 19.45 -4.91
N PRO A 179 -17.35 20.74 -4.52
CA PRO A 179 -16.29 21.64 -4.98
C PRO A 179 -14.92 21.06 -4.64
N ASP A 180 -13.91 21.34 -5.47
CA ASP A 180 -12.55 20.78 -5.34
C ASP A 180 -11.92 21.00 -3.96
N THR A 181 -12.18 22.16 -3.35
CA THR A 181 -11.72 22.45 -1.98
C THR A 181 -12.32 21.52 -0.94
N ILE A 182 -13.60 21.16 -1.10
CA ILE A 182 -14.28 20.23 -0.19
C ILE A 182 -13.85 18.79 -0.48
N ALA A 183 -13.60 18.44 -1.74
CA ALA A 183 -13.08 17.13 -2.12
C ALA A 183 -11.70 16.87 -1.49
N GLY A 184 -10.77 17.84 -1.57
CA GLY A 184 -9.48 17.73 -0.90
C GLY A 184 -9.59 17.62 0.62
N LEU A 185 -10.50 18.37 1.26
CA LEU A 185 -10.76 18.23 2.70
C LEU A 185 -11.40 16.88 3.06
N ALA A 186 -12.24 16.32 2.18
CA ALA A 186 -12.82 15.01 2.35
C ALA A 186 -11.76 13.91 2.32
N ASP A 187 -10.77 14.00 1.43
CA ASP A 187 -9.61 13.09 1.41
C ASP A 187 -8.83 13.13 2.72
N LEU A 188 -8.57 14.33 3.26
CA LEU A 188 -7.92 14.49 4.57
C LEU A 188 -8.78 13.91 5.70
N GLY A 189 -10.10 14.14 5.66
CA GLY A 189 -11.06 13.66 6.63
C GLY A 189 -11.16 12.13 6.65
N LEU A 190 -11.21 11.50 5.48
CA LEU A 190 -11.18 10.04 5.32
C LEU A 190 -9.89 9.46 5.93
N SER A 191 -8.76 10.08 5.61
CA SER A 191 -7.43 9.68 6.06
C SER A 191 -7.27 9.78 7.57
N ALA A 192 -7.73 10.88 8.18
CA ALA A 192 -7.74 11.06 9.62
C ALA A 192 -8.65 10.04 10.31
N SER A 193 -9.81 9.74 9.70
CA SER A 193 -10.76 8.74 10.22
C SER A 193 -10.19 7.33 10.17
N LEU A 194 -9.52 6.95 9.08
CA LEU A 194 -8.76 5.70 8.96
C LEU A 194 -7.64 5.63 10.00
N GLY A 195 -6.87 6.71 10.16
CA GLY A 195 -5.82 6.79 11.17
C GLY A 195 -6.32 6.60 12.60
N ALA A 196 -7.44 7.25 12.94
CA ALA A 196 -8.09 7.10 14.24
C ALA A 196 -8.60 5.67 14.47
N LEU A 197 -9.23 5.07 13.45
CA LEU A 197 -9.70 3.69 13.51
C LEU A 197 -8.55 2.70 13.72
N LEU A 198 -7.45 2.85 12.97
CA LEU A 198 -6.25 2.01 13.12
C LEU A 198 -5.60 2.18 14.50
N LEU A 199 -5.51 3.42 15.01
CA LEU A 199 -5.01 3.68 16.34
C LEU A 199 -5.88 3.03 17.42
N TRP A 200 -7.20 3.05 17.26
CA TRP A 200 -8.12 2.36 18.16
C TRP A 200 -7.93 0.84 18.11
N ILE A 201 -7.87 0.23 16.92
CA ILE A 201 -7.64 -1.22 16.74
C ILE A 201 -6.35 -1.66 17.46
N VAL A 202 -5.26 -0.90 17.32
CA VAL A 202 -3.97 -1.22 17.96
C VAL A 202 -4.01 -0.99 19.48
N SER A 203 -4.86 -0.09 19.96
CA SER A 203 -4.94 0.26 21.37
C SER A 203 -5.90 -0.63 22.17
N GLU A 204 -6.87 -1.26 21.51
CA GLU A 204 -7.93 -2.09 22.12
C GLU A 204 -7.96 -3.52 21.52
N PRO A 205 -6.87 -4.30 21.63
CA PRO A 205 -6.79 -5.63 21.01
C PRO A 205 -7.82 -6.63 21.58
N GLU A 206 -8.21 -6.48 22.84
CA GLU A 206 -9.16 -7.38 23.52
C GLU A 206 -10.64 -7.08 23.18
N HIS A 207 -10.92 -6.02 22.42
CA HIS A 207 -12.30 -5.66 22.09
C HIS A 207 -12.94 -6.72 21.16
N PRO A 208 -14.19 -7.17 21.37
CA PRO A 208 -14.78 -8.28 20.60
C PRO A 208 -14.77 -8.09 19.08
N VAL A 209 -14.98 -6.85 18.61
CA VAL A 209 -14.90 -6.51 17.18
C VAL A 209 -13.47 -6.62 16.63
N VAL A 210 -12.46 -6.30 17.45
CA VAL A 210 -11.05 -6.45 17.06
C VAL A 210 -10.66 -7.91 17.08
N ALA A 211 -11.12 -8.69 18.07
CA ALA A 211 -10.93 -10.14 18.12
C ALA A 211 -11.51 -10.87 16.89
N LEU A 212 -12.55 -10.33 16.24
CA LEU A 212 -13.06 -10.87 14.97
C LEU A 212 -12.02 -10.79 13.85
N LEU A 213 -11.14 -9.78 13.86
CA LEU A 213 -10.08 -9.62 12.87
C LEU A 213 -9.00 -10.72 12.99
N ASP A 214 -8.91 -11.37 14.15
CA ASP A 214 -8.04 -12.52 14.40
C ASP A 214 -8.67 -13.86 13.97
N TRP A 215 -9.84 -13.83 13.32
CA TRP A 215 -10.45 -15.02 12.73
C TRP A 215 -9.53 -15.62 11.66
N ALA A 216 -9.26 -16.94 11.77
CA ALA A 216 -8.24 -17.61 10.96
C ALA A 216 -8.33 -17.37 9.43
N PRO A 217 -9.51 -17.33 8.79
CA PRO A 217 -9.64 -16.95 7.38
C PRO A 217 -9.20 -15.52 7.07
N LEU A 218 -9.50 -14.54 7.93
CA LEU A 218 -9.08 -13.15 7.75
C LEU A 218 -7.57 -13.01 7.93
N VAL A 219 -7.00 -13.67 8.95
CA VAL A 219 -5.55 -13.73 9.15
C VAL A 219 -4.87 -14.38 7.94
N TYR A 220 -5.47 -15.43 7.37
CA TYR A 220 -4.95 -16.09 6.19
C TYR A 220 -5.00 -15.19 4.94
N LEU A 221 -6.11 -14.48 4.71
CA LEU A 221 -6.22 -13.47 3.66
C LEU A 221 -5.16 -12.37 3.84
N GLY A 222 -4.95 -11.90 5.07
CA GLY A 222 -3.89 -10.96 5.41
C GLY A 222 -2.49 -11.51 5.11
N THR A 223 -2.27 -12.82 5.28
CA THR A 223 -1.01 -13.49 4.99
C THR A 223 -0.68 -13.51 3.49
N ILE A 224 -1.68 -13.77 2.63
CA ILE A 224 -1.51 -13.83 1.17
C ILE A 224 -1.78 -12.48 0.47
N SER A 225 -2.08 -11.43 1.23
CA SER A 225 -2.52 -10.12 0.73
C SER A 225 -1.55 -9.49 -0.28
N TYR A 226 -0.25 -9.74 -0.14
CA TYR A 226 0.75 -9.21 -1.07
C TYR A 226 0.64 -9.84 -2.45
N GLY A 227 0.59 -11.18 -2.54
CA GLY A 227 0.30 -11.88 -3.79
C GLY A 227 -1.04 -11.45 -4.37
N PHE A 228 -2.09 -11.36 -3.55
CA PHE A 228 -3.42 -10.90 -4.01
C PHE A 228 -3.35 -9.50 -4.63
N TYR A 229 -2.71 -8.56 -3.95
CA TYR A 229 -2.46 -7.21 -4.46
C TYR A 229 -1.71 -7.23 -5.80
N LEU A 230 -0.73 -8.11 -5.98
CA LEU A 230 0.00 -8.19 -7.24
C LEU A 230 -0.85 -8.70 -8.41
N PHE A 231 -1.69 -9.71 -8.20
CA PHE A 231 -2.41 -10.40 -9.28
C PHE A 231 -3.79 -9.82 -9.61
N HIS A 232 -4.51 -9.22 -8.65
CA HIS A 232 -5.94 -8.92 -8.81
C HIS A 232 -6.31 -8.11 -10.07
N ASN A 233 -5.50 -7.10 -10.42
CA ASN A 233 -5.72 -6.23 -11.58
C ASN A 233 -5.18 -6.79 -12.91
N LEU A 234 -4.36 -7.84 -12.87
CA LEU A 234 -3.85 -8.50 -14.07
C LEU A 234 -4.86 -9.53 -14.61
N ILE A 235 -5.77 -9.99 -13.77
CA ILE A 235 -6.88 -10.86 -14.17
C ILE A 235 -7.89 -10.00 -14.94
N PRO A 236 -8.23 -10.34 -16.19
CA PRO A 236 -9.20 -9.58 -16.97
C PRO A 236 -10.57 -9.53 -16.26
N THR A 237 -11.10 -8.33 -16.05
CA THR A 237 -12.43 -8.06 -15.44
C THR A 237 -13.58 -8.64 -16.25
N ARG A 238 -13.36 -8.88 -17.53
CA ARG A 238 -14.24 -9.67 -18.38
C ARG A 238 -13.41 -10.81 -18.90
N PHE A 239 -13.61 -12.02 -18.39
CA PHE A 239 -13.35 -13.23 -19.17
C PHE A 239 -14.12 -13.01 -20.47
N GLY A 240 -13.39 -12.59 -21.52
CA GLY A 240 -13.93 -11.77 -22.59
C GLY A 240 -15.22 -12.36 -23.11
N VAL A 241 -16.31 -11.57 -23.09
CA VAL A 241 -17.64 -11.93 -23.59
C VAL A 241 -18.02 -13.35 -23.16
N LEU A 242 -18.74 -13.49 -22.04
CA LEU A 242 -19.51 -14.72 -21.73
C LEU A 242 -19.89 -15.37 -23.05
N PRO A 243 -19.35 -16.58 -23.38
CA PRO A 243 -19.40 -17.13 -24.72
C PRO A 243 -20.79 -16.90 -25.30
N ALA A 244 -20.95 -16.51 -26.57
CA ALA A 244 -22.26 -16.13 -27.14
C ALA A 244 -23.39 -17.14 -26.83
N HIS A 245 -23.05 -18.39 -26.49
CA HIS A 245 -23.90 -19.41 -25.88
C HIS A 245 -24.64 -19.00 -24.59
N PHE A 246 -24.07 -18.14 -23.74
CA PHE A 246 -24.69 -17.58 -22.53
C PHE A 246 -25.49 -16.30 -22.79
N ALA A 247 -25.29 -15.64 -23.93
CA ALA A 247 -26.08 -14.48 -24.33
C ALA A 247 -27.53 -14.85 -24.70
N HIS A 248 -27.76 -16.12 -25.04
CA HIS A 248 -29.07 -16.67 -25.42
C HIS A 248 -29.76 -17.46 -24.30
N GLY A 249 -29.09 -17.65 -23.16
CA GLY A 249 -29.66 -18.30 -21.98
C GLY A 249 -30.38 -17.29 -21.08
N ALA A 250 -31.52 -17.68 -20.51
CA ALA A 250 -32.26 -16.89 -19.52
C ALA A 250 -31.52 -16.84 -18.16
N ILE A 251 -30.28 -16.34 -18.15
CA ILE A 251 -29.50 -16.14 -16.93
C ILE A 251 -29.96 -14.83 -16.29
N PRO A 252 -30.38 -14.85 -15.01
CA PRO A 252 -30.72 -13.64 -14.28
C PRO A 252 -29.59 -12.60 -14.35
N GLU A 253 -29.95 -11.34 -14.50
CA GLU A 253 -29.01 -10.21 -14.61
C GLU A 253 -28.00 -10.19 -13.46
N ILE A 254 -28.45 -10.43 -12.23
CA ILE A 254 -27.59 -10.50 -11.05
C ILE A 254 -26.47 -11.55 -11.19
N VAL A 255 -26.73 -12.71 -11.80
CA VAL A 255 -25.72 -13.75 -12.00
C VAL A 255 -24.73 -13.34 -13.08
N ARG A 256 -25.19 -12.64 -14.12
CA ARG A 256 -24.34 -12.14 -15.21
C ARG A 256 -23.33 -11.09 -14.73
N GLU A 257 -23.73 -10.26 -13.77
CA GLU A 257 -22.87 -9.21 -13.20
C GLU A 257 -21.96 -9.74 -12.09
N THR A 258 -22.48 -10.58 -11.19
CA THR A 258 -21.72 -11.04 -10.01
C THR A 258 -20.76 -12.19 -10.32
N LEU A 259 -21.10 -13.10 -11.23
CA LEU A 259 -20.29 -14.30 -11.49
C LEU A 259 -18.87 -13.97 -12.00
N PRO A 260 -18.65 -13.05 -12.96
CA PRO A 260 -17.31 -12.67 -13.38
C PRO A 260 -16.45 -12.12 -12.23
N GLU A 261 -17.02 -11.29 -11.37
CA GLU A 261 -16.32 -10.70 -10.22
C GLU A 261 -15.95 -11.77 -9.19
N MET A 262 -16.88 -12.70 -8.89
CA MET A 262 -16.61 -13.83 -8.01
C MET A 262 -15.51 -14.73 -8.55
N LEU A 263 -15.51 -15.01 -9.86
CA LEU A 263 -14.46 -15.80 -10.52
C LEU A 263 -13.12 -15.06 -10.51
N GLN A 264 -13.11 -13.75 -10.77
CA GLN A 264 -11.90 -12.93 -10.69
C GLN A 264 -11.33 -12.93 -9.28
N PHE A 265 -12.16 -12.72 -8.26
CA PHE A 265 -11.75 -12.76 -6.87
C PHE A 265 -11.21 -14.14 -6.48
N ALA A 266 -11.92 -15.22 -6.82
CA ALA A 266 -11.50 -16.58 -6.55
C ALA A 266 -10.16 -16.91 -7.24
N LEU A 267 -9.98 -16.49 -8.49
CA LEU A 267 -8.72 -16.67 -9.22
C LEU A 267 -7.59 -15.84 -8.59
N ALA A 268 -7.85 -14.61 -8.15
CA ALA A 268 -6.87 -13.78 -7.45
C ALA A 268 -6.42 -14.43 -6.13
N VAL A 269 -7.37 -14.95 -5.34
CA VAL A 269 -7.09 -15.70 -4.11
C VAL A 269 -6.29 -16.97 -4.41
N LEU A 270 -6.66 -17.71 -5.46
CA LEU A 270 -5.94 -18.93 -5.86
C LEU A 270 -4.49 -18.61 -6.26
N LEU A 271 -4.27 -17.61 -7.13
CA LEU A 271 -2.92 -17.20 -7.55
C LEU A 271 -2.10 -16.69 -6.36
N ALA A 272 -2.72 -15.91 -5.47
CA ALA A 272 -2.09 -15.46 -4.23
C ALA A 272 -1.71 -16.62 -3.31
N HIS A 273 -2.59 -17.62 -3.15
CA HIS A 273 -2.31 -18.85 -2.39
C HIS A 273 -1.12 -19.62 -2.98
N LEU A 274 -1.11 -19.81 -4.30
CA LEU A 274 -0.03 -20.51 -5.00
C LEU A 274 1.29 -19.75 -4.88
N SER A 275 1.28 -18.43 -5.11
CA SER A 275 2.44 -17.55 -4.90
C SER A 275 2.96 -17.67 -3.47
N TRP A 276 2.07 -17.59 -2.48
CA TRP A 276 2.45 -17.74 -1.08
C TRP A 276 3.13 -19.09 -0.80
N ARG A 277 2.49 -20.19 -1.21
CA ARG A 277 2.94 -21.55 -0.90
C ARG A 277 4.25 -21.91 -1.58
N TYR A 278 4.44 -21.52 -2.83
CA TYR A 278 5.56 -21.97 -3.66
C TYR A 278 6.69 -20.96 -3.76
N LEU A 279 6.42 -19.67 -3.58
CA LEU A 279 7.38 -18.60 -3.82
C LEU A 279 7.61 -17.73 -2.57
N GLU A 280 6.60 -16.96 -2.14
CA GLU A 280 6.77 -15.93 -1.10
C GLU A 280 7.23 -16.53 0.23
N LYS A 281 6.58 -17.61 0.71
CA LYS A 281 6.95 -18.24 1.99
C LYS A 281 8.42 -18.65 2.02
N ARG A 282 8.90 -19.31 0.96
CA ARG A 282 10.29 -19.78 0.85
C ARG A 282 11.29 -18.61 0.85
N LEU A 283 10.95 -17.53 0.17
CA LEU A 283 11.78 -16.33 0.12
C LEU A 283 11.83 -15.62 1.48
N LEU A 284 10.70 -15.60 2.19
CA LEU A 284 10.59 -15.00 3.52
C LEU A 284 11.39 -15.79 4.57
N ASP A 285 11.58 -17.09 4.40
CA ASP A 285 12.41 -17.91 5.29
C ASP A 285 13.89 -17.46 5.29
N PHE A 286 14.37 -16.83 4.21
CA PHE A 286 15.71 -16.23 4.14
C PHE A 286 15.89 -14.97 5.01
N LYS A 287 14.83 -14.40 5.58
CA LYS A 287 14.94 -13.21 6.45
C LYS A 287 15.83 -13.45 7.66
N LYS A 288 15.73 -14.62 8.30
CA LYS A 288 16.54 -14.97 9.48
C LYS A 288 18.03 -15.10 9.13
N PRO A 289 18.43 -15.90 8.11
CA PRO A 289 19.80 -15.96 7.63
C PRO A 289 20.38 -14.59 7.25
N VAL A 290 19.64 -13.77 6.50
CA VAL A 290 20.11 -12.45 6.07
C VAL A 290 20.30 -11.51 7.26
N ALA A 291 19.38 -11.52 8.23
CA ALA A 291 19.55 -10.75 9.46
C ALA A 291 20.81 -11.16 10.24
N ALA A 292 21.07 -12.47 10.36
CA ALA A 292 22.25 -12.98 11.03
C ALA A 292 23.55 -12.62 10.30
N MET A 293 23.56 -12.71 8.97
CA MET A 293 24.68 -12.29 8.12
C MET A 293 25.00 -10.80 8.30
N LEU A 294 23.98 -9.94 8.28
CA LEU A 294 24.15 -8.50 8.51
C LEU A 294 24.66 -8.22 9.93
N ALA A 295 24.12 -8.89 10.95
CA ALA A 295 24.59 -8.73 12.31
C ALA A 295 26.10 -9.05 12.43
N ARG A 296 26.56 -10.16 11.84
CA ARG A 296 28.00 -10.51 11.80
C ARG A 296 28.83 -9.42 11.12
N ARG A 297 28.40 -8.93 9.95
CA ARG A 297 29.11 -7.90 9.18
C ARG A 297 29.27 -6.57 9.91
N PHE A 298 28.27 -6.17 10.71
CA PHE A 298 28.29 -4.92 11.45
C PHE A 298 28.83 -5.04 12.89
N VAL A 299 28.90 -6.24 13.47
CA VAL A 299 29.56 -6.52 14.76
C VAL A 299 31.08 -6.71 14.57
N ALA A 300 31.52 -7.24 13.43
CA ALA A 300 32.95 -7.46 13.14
C ALA A 300 33.76 -6.20 12.79
N GLN A 301 33.24 -4.99 13.04
CA GLN A 301 34.03 -3.75 12.98
C GLN A 301 34.19 -3.08 14.36
N PRO A 302 34.94 -3.67 15.31
CA PRO A 302 35.68 -2.90 16.30
C PRO A 302 37.09 -2.63 15.75
N GLY A 303 37.33 -1.41 15.27
CA GLY A 303 38.66 -0.79 15.17
C GLY A 303 39.67 -1.41 14.20
N THR A 304 39.67 -0.99 12.93
CA THR A 304 40.93 -0.69 12.23
C THR A 304 41.33 0.74 12.55
N SER A 305 41.70 0.96 13.81
CA SER A 305 42.58 2.04 14.24
C SER A 305 43.93 1.38 14.47
N ALA A 306 44.70 1.24 13.40
CA ALA A 306 46.11 0.92 13.49
C ALA A 306 46.85 1.65 12.38
N ARG A 307 47.65 2.62 12.83
CA ARG A 307 48.65 3.45 12.11
C ARG A 307 48.13 4.74 11.50
#